data_AF-A0A7V0ZML4-F1
#
_entry.id   AF-A0A7V0ZML4-F1
#
_cell.length_a   1.000
_cell.length_b   1.000
_cell.length_c   1.000
_cell.angle_alpha   90.00
_cell.angle_beta   90.00
_cell.angle_gamma   90.00
#
_symmetry.space_group_name_H-M   'P 1'
#
loop_
_entity.id
_entity.type
_entity.pdbx_description
1 polymer ?
#
loop_
_entity_poly.entity_id
_entity_poly.type
_entity_poly.pdbx_seq_one_letter_code
_entity_poly.pdbx_strand_id
1 'polypeptide(L)'
;MEQPKITFIVNNTTYSLRANDAEALRDIPGADRQQLIVLLEAIKQQDALARVAVQNAVDRVKVSSRIPLNGPADEGILDHKAPKSERLGSGDIDALMNRLIMEEKRDKTPGLTTQDLVKWVVGLTVAIILLVLIF
;
A
#
# COMPACT_ATOMS: atom_id res chain seq x y z
N MET A 1 16.08 9.80 -24.12
CA MET A 1 14.72 9.29 -23.92
C MET A 1 13.92 10.38 -23.24
N GLU A 2 12.81 10.82 -23.83
CA GLU A 2 11.95 11.80 -23.16
C GLU A 2 11.18 11.11 -22.03
N GLN A 3 11.33 11.59 -20.80
CA GLN A 3 10.56 11.08 -19.68
C GLN A 3 9.13 11.61 -19.74
N PRO A 4 8.12 10.77 -19.42
CA PRO A 4 6.72 11.18 -19.47
C PRO A 4 6.45 12.33 -18.50
N LYS A 5 5.51 13.20 -18.87
CA LYS A 5 5.00 14.23 -17.96
C LYS A 5 4.10 13.56 -16.92
N ILE A 6 4.33 13.86 -15.64
CA ILE A 6 3.58 13.29 -14.53
C ILE A 6 2.78 14.41 -13.87
N THR A 7 1.49 14.17 -13.65
CA THR A 7 0.61 15.07 -12.91
C THR A 7 0.30 14.46 -11.55
N PHE A 8 0.47 15.23 -10.48
CA PHE A 8 0.22 14.80 -9.11
C PHE A 8 -0.29 15.98 -8.28
N ILE A 9 -0.89 15.69 -7.13
CA ILE A 9 -1.49 16.70 -6.24
C ILE A 9 -0.84 16.58 -4.86
N VAL A 10 -0.32 17.69 -4.33
CA VAL A 10 0.21 17.79 -2.96
C VAL A 10 -0.48 18.96 -2.27
N ASN A 11 -1.05 18.74 -1.08
CA ASN A 11 -1.76 19.78 -0.31
C ASN A 11 -2.76 20.60 -1.15
N ASN A 12 -3.63 19.93 -1.92
CA ASN A 12 -4.59 20.53 -2.85
C ASN A 12 -3.99 21.35 -4.01
N THR A 13 -2.67 21.36 -4.19
CA THR A 13 -1.99 22.00 -5.31
C THR A 13 -1.65 20.97 -6.38
N THR A 14 -2.03 21.22 -7.62
CA THR A 14 -1.76 20.32 -8.75
C THR A 14 -0.44 20.71 -9.42
N TYR A 15 0.47 19.76 -9.53
CA TYR A 15 1.75 19.90 -10.21
C TYR A 15 1.77 19.01 -11.45
N SER A 16 2.38 19.48 -12.53
CA SER A 16 2.52 18.72 -13.76
C SER A 16 3.88 18.98 -14.39
N LEU A 17 4.83 18.06 -14.20
CA LEU A 17 6.24 18.26 -14.54
C LEU A 17 6.89 16.95 -14.99
N ARG A 18 8.07 17.06 -15.59
CA ARG A 18 8.92 15.93 -15.98
C ARG A 18 10.05 15.77 -14.96
N ALA A 19 10.54 14.57 -14.74
CA ALA A 19 11.56 14.33 -13.71
C ALA A 19 12.93 14.96 -14.04
N ASN A 20 13.16 15.32 -15.30
CA ASN A 20 14.34 16.02 -15.79
C ASN A 20 14.17 17.54 -15.89
N ASP A 21 13.01 18.09 -15.50
CA ASP A 21 12.74 19.52 -15.52
C ASP A 21 13.14 20.16 -14.18
N ALA A 22 14.41 20.56 -14.09
CA ALA A 22 14.99 21.09 -12.85
C ALA A 22 14.37 22.43 -12.42
N GLU A 23 13.85 23.23 -13.35
CA GLU A 23 13.18 24.50 -13.03
C GLU A 23 11.80 24.23 -12.43
N ALA A 24 10.98 23.40 -13.08
CA ALA A 24 9.67 23.04 -12.55
C ALA A 24 9.75 22.34 -11.18
N LEU A 25 10.82 21.57 -10.92
CA LEU A 25 11.07 20.95 -9.61
C LEU A 25 11.46 21.97 -8.52
N ARG A 26 12.09 23.09 -8.90
CA ARG A 26 12.45 24.18 -7.98
C ARG A 26 11.26 25.04 -7.61
N ASP A 27 10.33 25.23 -8.54
CA ASP A 27 9.10 26.01 -8.34
C ASP A 27 8.13 25.38 -7.32
N ILE A 28 8.27 24.08 -7.02
CA ILE A 28 7.51 23.44 -5.95
C ILE A 28 7.89 24.09 -4.61
N PRO A 29 6.91 24.54 -3.79
CA PRO A 29 7.14 25.01 -2.43
C PRO A 29 7.94 24.00 -1.61
N GLY A 30 8.83 24.50 -0.75
CA GLY A 30 9.72 23.65 0.04
C GLY A 30 8.99 22.60 0.88
N ALA A 31 7.86 22.97 1.51
CA ALA A 31 7.05 22.05 2.31
C ALA A 31 6.44 20.92 1.46
N ASP A 32 5.82 21.26 0.34
CA ASP A 32 5.22 20.29 -0.58
C ASP A 32 6.26 19.35 -1.18
N ARG A 33 7.43 19.88 -1.54
CA ARG A 33 8.55 19.07 -2.04
C ARG A 33 9.04 18.07 -0.99
N GLN A 34 9.14 18.45 0.28
CA GLN A 34 9.53 17.52 1.35
C GLN A 34 8.50 16.39 1.53
N GLN A 35 7.21 16.71 1.53
CA GLN A 35 6.16 15.70 1.62
C GLN A 35 6.17 14.75 0.42
N LEU A 36 6.38 15.28 -0.79
CA LEU A 36 6.52 14.46 -2.00
C LEU A 36 7.72 13.53 -1.91
N ILE A 37 8.87 14.01 -1.40
CA ILE A 37 10.07 13.18 -1.21
C ILE A 37 9.78 12.03 -0.26
N VAL A 38 9.16 12.30 0.90
CA VAL A 38 8.78 11.27 1.87
C VAL A 38 7.86 10.22 1.25
N LEU A 39 6.85 10.66 0.50
CA LEU A 39 5.93 9.76 -0.19
C LEU A 39 6.65 8.89 -1.24
N LEU A 40 7.52 9.49 -2.06
CA LEU A 40 8.27 8.77 -3.08
C LEU A 40 9.25 7.75 -2.48
N GLU A 41 9.83 8.06 -1.32
CA GLU A 41 10.69 7.14 -0.59
C GLU A 41 9.91 5.94 -0.05
N ALA A 42 8.72 6.17 0.52
CA ALA A 42 7.82 5.10 0.96
C ALA A 42 7.42 4.18 -0.22
N ILE A 43 7.05 4.76 -1.36
CA ILE A 43 6.73 4.00 -2.58
C ILE A 43 7.93 3.16 -3.03
N LYS A 44 9.12 3.76 -3.07
CA LYS A 44 10.36 3.07 -3.46
C LYS A 44 10.67 1.87 -2.55
N GLN A 45 10.47 2.02 -1.24
CA GLN A 45 10.67 0.94 -0.28
C GLN A 45 9.67 -0.21 -0.51
N GLN A 46 8.40 0.12 -0.76
CA GLN A 46 7.36 -0.87 -1.05
C GLN A 46 7.63 -1.63 -2.35
N ASP A 47 8.07 -0.95 -3.40
CA ASP A 47 8.47 -1.57 -4.67
C ASP A 47 9.65 -2.52 -4.50
N ALA A 48 10.63 -2.15 -3.67
CA ALA A 48 11.77 -3.01 -3.37
C ALA A 48 11.32 -4.30 -2.67
N LEU A 49 10.41 -4.21 -1.70
CA LEU A 49 9.84 -5.36 -1.00
C LEU A 49 9.02 -6.25 -1.95
N ALA A 50 8.22 -5.65 -2.83
CA ALA A 50 7.44 -6.39 -3.83
C ALA A 50 8.34 -7.18 -4.79
N ARG A 51 9.45 -6.58 -5.25
CA ARG A 51 10.44 -7.27 -6.10
C ARG A 51 11.06 -8.48 -5.42
N VAL A 52 11.41 -8.37 -4.14
CA VAL A 52 11.96 -9.49 -3.35
C VAL A 52 10.92 -10.61 -3.19
N ALA A 53 9.65 -10.26 -2.93
CA ALA A 53 8.58 -11.24 -2.82
C ALA A 53 8.37 -12.01 -4.13
N VAL A 54 8.35 -11.30 -5.27
CA VAL A 54 8.26 -11.91 -6.60
C VAL A 54 9.45 -12.81 -6.88
N GLN A 55 10.67 -12.36 -6.59
CA GLN A 55 11.87 -13.16 -6.79
C GLN A 55 11.84 -14.46 -5.96
N ASN A 56 11.46 -14.37 -4.69
CA ASN A 56 11.31 -15.53 -3.81
C ASN A 56 10.23 -16.50 -4.31
N ALA A 57 9.12 -16.01 -4.87
CA ALA A 57 8.09 -16.84 -5.46
C ALA A 57 8.62 -17.58 -6.71
N VAL A 58 9.35 -16.89 -7.58
CA VAL A 58 10.00 -17.48 -8.77
C VAL A 58 11.00 -18.55 -8.37
N ASP A 59 11.82 -18.29 -7.34
CA ASP A 59 12.83 -19.25 -6.88
C ASP A 59 12.18 -20.48 -6.23
N ARG A 60 11.08 -20.32 -5.48
CA ARG A 60 10.28 -21.45 -4.97
C ARG A 60 9.69 -22.30 -6.09
N VAL A 61 9.18 -21.68 -7.16
CA VAL A 61 8.67 -22.41 -8.33
C VAL A 61 9.78 -23.19 -9.04
N LYS A 62 10.99 -22.61 -9.15
CA LYS A 62 12.16 -23.31 -9.72
C LYS A 62 12.61 -24.49 -8.87
N VAL A 63 12.55 -24.39 -7.54
CA VAL A 63 12.89 -25.50 -6.63
C VAL A 63 11.83 -26.61 -6.70
N SER A 64 10.54 -26.25 -6.75
CA SER A 64 9.45 -27.24 -6.91
C SER A 64 9.44 -27.97 -8.25
N SER A 65 10.12 -27.45 -9.29
CA SER A 65 10.30 -28.14 -10.58
C SER A 65 11.44 -29.16 -10.59
N ARG A 66 12.23 -29.27 -9.51
CA ARG A 66 13.25 -30.32 -9.36
C ARG A 66 12.74 -31.38 -8.40
N ILE A 67 11.75 -32.17 -8.82
CA ILE A 67 11.51 -33.47 -8.22
C ILE A 67 12.51 -34.43 -8.87
N PRO A 68 13.54 -34.95 -8.19
CA PRO A 68 14.21 -36.14 -8.66
C PRO A 68 13.26 -37.32 -8.39
N LEU A 69 12.56 -37.75 -9.43
CA LEU A 69 11.86 -39.01 -9.46
C LEU A 69 12.91 -40.13 -9.48
N ASN A 70 13.33 -40.62 -8.32
CA ASN A 70 14.04 -41.89 -8.18
C ASN A 70 13.77 -42.46 -6.79
N GLY A 71 12.84 -43.42 -6.72
CA GLY A 71 12.95 -44.52 -5.76
C GLY A 71 14.05 -45.49 -6.23
N PRO A 72 14.62 -46.32 -5.35
CA PRO A 72 13.85 -47.46 -4.83
C PRO A 72 14.05 -47.74 -3.33
N ALA A 73 13.27 -48.71 -2.85
CA ALA A 73 13.18 -49.24 -1.50
C ALA A 73 14.52 -49.70 -0.90
N ASP A 74 14.73 -49.47 0.40
CA ASP A 74 15.14 -50.51 1.35
C ASP A 74 14.92 -50.08 2.81
N GLU A 75 14.73 -51.08 3.67
CA GLU A 75 14.38 -51.03 5.09
C GLU A 75 15.42 -50.32 5.98
N GLY A 76 14.95 -49.70 7.07
CA GLY A 76 15.84 -49.18 8.11
C GLY A 76 15.14 -48.29 9.13
N ILE A 77 14.70 -48.89 10.24
CA ILE A 77 14.12 -48.21 11.41
C ILE A 77 15.11 -47.18 11.96
N LEU A 78 14.78 -45.89 11.87
CA LEU A 78 15.22 -44.87 12.80
C LEU A 78 14.07 -43.92 13.12
N ASP A 79 13.65 -44.01 14.38
CA ASP A 79 12.67 -43.19 15.07
C ASP A 79 13.16 -41.74 15.15
N HIS A 80 12.90 -40.96 14.10
CA HIS A 80 12.91 -39.50 14.16
C HIS A 80 11.56 -39.05 13.65
N LYS A 81 10.65 -38.82 14.60
CA LYS A 81 9.38 -38.11 14.40
C LYS A 81 9.68 -36.79 13.69
N ALA A 82 9.59 -36.82 12.36
CA ALA A 82 9.53 -35.64 11.52
C ALA A 82 8.52 -34.68 12.15
N PRO A 83 8.79 -33.37 12.26
CA PRO A 83 7.72 -32.44 12.56
C PRO A 83 6.68 -32.68 11.47
N LYS A 84 5.53 -33.20 11.88
CA LYS A 84 4.35 -33.32 11.02
C LYS A 84 4.27 -31.98 10.32
N SER A 85 4.42 -31.98 8.99
CA SER A 85 3.84 -30.95 8.18
C SER A 85 2.34 -31.12 8.41
N GLU A 86 1.86 -30.55 9.51
CA GLU A 86 0.47 -30.21 9.69
C GLU A 86 0.15 -29.40 8.46
N ARG A 87 -0.49 -30.07 7.50
CA ARG A 87 -1.33 -29.45 6.50
C ARG A 87 -2.18 -28.48 7.31
N LEU A 88 -1.79 -27.21 7.30
CA LEU A 88 -2.54 -26.10 7.85
C LEU A 88 -3.97 -26.32 7.37
N GLY A 89 -4.84 -26.68 8.30
CA GLY A 89 -6.21 -27.01 7.98
C GLY A 89 -6.83 -25.79 7.29
N SER A 90 -7.70 -26.02 6.32
CA SER A 90 -8.45 -24.96 5.62
C SER A 90 -8.98 -23.87 6.57
N GLY A 91 -9.31 -24.24 7.82
CA GLY A 91 -9.79 -23.32 8.85
C GLY A 91 -8.77 -22.28 9.35
N ASP A 92 -7.46 -22.54 9.31
CA ASP A 92 -6.45 -21.54 9.71
C ASP A 92 -6.31 -20.43 8.66
N ILE A 93 -6.52 -20.77 7.39
CA ILE A 93 -6.52 -19.79 6.29
C ILE A 93 -7.74 -18.87 6.42
N ASP A 94 -8.91 -19.43 6.75
CA ASP A 94 -10.12 -18.65 7.00
C ASP A 94 -9.98 -17.75 8.24
N ALA A 95 -9.31 -18.23 9.30
CA ALA A 95 -9.05 -17.42 10.49
C ALA A 95 -8.12 -16.24 10.19
N LEU A 96 -7.09 -16.43 9.36
CA LEU A 96 -6.22 -15.36 8.89
C LEU A 96 -6.95 -14.37 7.98
N MET A 97 -7.81 -14.87 7.09
CA MET A 97 -8.60 -14.02 6.19
C MET A 97 -9.62 -13.17 6.97
N ASN A 98 -10.32 -13.77 7.93
CA ASN A 98 -11.21 -13.04 8.84
C ASN A 98 -10.44 -12.00 9.65
N ARG A 99 -9.23 -12.33 10.13
CA ARG A 99 -8.41 -11.37 10.86
C ARG A 99 -7.98 -10.20 9.99
N LEU A 100 -7.58 -10.45 8.74
CA LEU A 100 -7.22 -9.40 7.78
C LEU A 100 -8.42 -8.48 7.47
N ILE A 101 -9.60 -9.06 7.24
CA ILE A 101 -10.84 -8.31 6.97
C ILE A 101 -11.25 -7.49 8.20
N MET A 102 -11.02 -8.01 9.41
CA MET A 102 -11.36 -7.32 10.65
C MET A 102 -10.37 -6.21 11.00
N GLU A 103 -9.08 -6.38 10.69
CA GLU A 103 -8.06 -5.33 10.77
C GLU A 103 -8.34 -4.22 9.74
N GLU A 104 -8.70 -4.55 8.48
CA GLU A 104 -9.07 -3.56 7.46
C GLU A 104 -10.28 -2.71 7.87
N LYS A 105 -11.26 -3.34 8.55
CA LYS A 105 -12.45 -2.64 9.04
C LYS A 105 -12.19 -1.80 10.30
N ARG A 106 -11.13 -2.07 11.06
CA ARG A 106 -10.75 -1.27 12.24
C ARG A 106 -10.08 0.05 11.87
N ASP A 107 -9.36 0.11 10.76
CA ASP A 107 -8.70 1.34 10.29
C ASP A 107 -9.60 2.27 9.47
N LYS A 108 -10.85 1.85 9.19
CA LYS A 108 -11.90 2.80 8.83
C LYS A 108 -12.34 3.55 10.08
N THR A 109 -11.53 4.54 10.45
CA THR A 109 -11.97 5.65 11.29
C THR A 109 -13.34 6.11 10.79
N PRO A 110 -14.30 6.40 11.67
CA PRO A 110 -15.61 6.91 11.27
C PRO A 110 -15.37 8.23 10.56
N GLY A 111 -15.30 8.16 9.23
CA GLY A 111 -15.08 9.33 8.38
C GLY A 111 -16.14 10.35 8.76
N LEU A 112 -15.70 11.57 9.07
CA LEU A 112 -16.59 12.72 9.24
C LEU A 112 -17.64 12.63 8.16
N THR A 113 -18.87 12.38 8.59
CA THR A 113 -19.97 12.14 7.66
C THR A 113 -20.05 13.35 6.74
N THR A 114 -20.21 13.12 5.44
CA THR A 114 -20.38 14.20 4.45
C THR A 114 -21.47 15.19 4.88
N GLN A 115 -22.42 14.73 5.70
CA GLN A 115 -23.46 15.52 6.32
C GLN A 115 -22.94 16.56 7.34
N ASP A 116 -21.93 16.26 8.15
CA ASP A 116 -21.36 17.22 9.11
C ASP A 116 -20.53 18.29 8.42
N LEU A 117 -19.80 17.93 7.36
CA LEU A 117 -19.08 18.89 6.53
C LEU A 117 -20.05 19.87 5.83
N VAL A 118 -21.16 19.35 5.28
CA VAL A 118 -22.19 20.16 4.62
C VAL A 118 -22.87 21.11 5.62
N LYS A 119 -23.18 20.66 6.84
CA LYS A 119 -23.73 21.54 7.90
C LYS A 119 -22.80 22.70 8.22
N TRP A 120 -21.49 22.43 8.33
CA TRP A 120 -20.48 23.45 8.60
C TRP A 120 -20.38 24.49 7.48
N VAL A 121 -20.38 24.04 6.22
CA VAL A 121 -20.30 24.92 5.05
C VAL A 121 -21.56 25.79 4.92
N VAL A 122 -22.75 25.23 5.15
CA VAL A 122 -24.01 26.00 5.12
C VAL A 122 -24.03 27.05 6.22
N GLY A 123 -23.63 26.69 7.44
CA GLY A 123 -23.52 27.64 8.56
C GLY A 123 -22.56 28.80 8.26
N LEU A 124 -21.38 28.49 7.72
CA LEU A 124 -20.39 29.50 7.31
C LEU A 124 -20.94 30.43 6.24
N THR A 125 -21.66 29.88 5.25
CA THR A 125 -22.24 30.65 4.14
C THR A 125 -23.28 31.66 4.65
N VAL A 126 -24.18 31.22 5.54
CA VAL A 126 -25.19 32.11 6.14
C VAL A 126 -24.53 33.21 6.98
N ALA A 127 -23.49 32.88 7.75
CA ALA A 127 -22.76 33.86 8.56
C ALA A 127 -22.10 34.95 7.70
N ILE A 128 -21.51 34.58 6.55
CA ILE A 128 -20.90 35.53 5.62
C ILE A 128 -21.96 36.46 5.02
N ILE A 129 -23.11 35.93 4.59
CA ILE A 129 -24.20 36.75 4.04
C ILE A 129 -24.70 37.75 5.08
N LEU A 130 -24.86 37.31 6.33
CA LEU A 130 -25.32 38.16 7.44
C LEU A 130 -24.29 39.26 7.74
N LEU A 131 -22.99 38.95 7.69
CA LEU A 131 -21.92 39.92 7.89
C LEU A 131 -21.90 41.00 6.80
N VAL A 132 -22.08 40.61 5.54
CA VAL A 132 -22.20 41.55 4.39
C VAL A 132 -23.45 42.42 4.48
N LEU A 133 -24.50 41.99 5.18
CA LEU A 133 -25.72 42.77 5.34
C LEU A 133 -25.62 43.80 6.48
N ILE A 134 -24.71 43.57 7.43
CA ILE A 134 -24.46 44.46 8.57
C ILE A 134 -23.41 45.53 8.21
N PHE A 135 -22.45 45.21 7.35
CA PHE A 135 -21.36 46.10 6.90
C PHE A 135 -21.67 46.75 5.56
#